data_AF-A0A7K3ZVH3-F1
#
_entry.id   AF-A0A7K3ZVH3-F1
#
_cell.length_a   1.000
_cell.length_b   1.000
_cell.length_c   1.000
_cell.angle_alpha   90.00
_cell.angle_beta   90.00
_cell.angle_gamma   90.00
#
_symmetry.space_group_name_H-M   'P 1'
#
loop_
_entity.id
_entity.type
_entity.pdbx_description
1 polymer ?
#
loop_
_entity_poly.entity_id
_entity_poly.type
_entity_poly.pdbx_seq_one_letter_code
_entity_poly.pdbx_strand_id
1 'polypeptide(L)'
;MKNLGSLDRMIRVIIAEAFLLVALFWVREDLQLPLILATAVILIPVISGSCGLYELLGWSSCEMIKRKNDGLKTALVLAAILLAVVGGFASHIYTKNILLEDLEEVNESYNIARQSLLADGINSSAEIDKLESSFAEFTAKYSSYRPLVVRMDGNFSSRNAEILAAISRSKQAGMQGDAPSSQRQLEGAGDIISAMIRDYQ
;
A
#
# COMPACT_ATOMS: atom_id res chain seq x y z
N MET A 1 2.30 -39.79 8.76
CA MET A 1 3.68 -39.83 9.31
C MET A 1 4.23 -38.40 9.29
N LYS A 2 4.95 -37.94 10.33
CA LYS A 2 5.49 -36.56 10.38
C LYS A 2 6.90 -36.58 9.83
N ASN A 3 7.09 -36.08 8.60
CA ASN A 3 8.36 -36.20 7.88
C ASN A 3 9.07 -34.84 7.69
N LEU A 4 8.54 -33.76 8.29
CA LEU A 4 9.14 -32.42 8.20
C LEU A 4 9.98 -32.09 9.45
N GLY A 5 11.27 -31.80 9.25
CA GLY A 5 12.19 -31.35 10.28
C GLY A 5 11.79 -30.00 10.89
N SER A 6 12.06 -29.81 12.19
CA SER A 6 11.70 -28.57 12.91
C SER A 6 12.34 -27.31 12.33
N LEU A 7 13.54 -27.42 11.75
CA LEU A 7 14.27 -26.29 11.17
C LEU A 7 13.63 -25.85 9.84
N ASP A 8 13.30 -26.80 8.96
CA ASP A 8 12.60 -26.54 7.71
C ASP A 8 11.24 -25.85 7.95
N ARG A 9 10.49 -26.28 8.98
CA ARG A 9 9.25 -25.62 9.40
C ARG A 9 9.46 -24.15 9.75
N MET A 10 10.49 -23.84 10.53
CA MET A 10 10.77 -22.46 10.97
C MET A 10 11.18 -21.56 9.80
N ILE A 11 12.01 -22.06 8.88
CA ILE A 11 12.37 -21.31 7.66
C ILE A 11 11.12 -21.01 6.83
N ARG A 12 10.24 -22.00 6.62
CA ARG A 12 8.98 -21.81 5.89
C ARG A 12 8.07 -20.76 6.54
N VAL A 13 8.02 -20.70 7.88
CA VAL A 13 7.27 -19.65 8.60
C VAL A 13 7.83 -18.27 8.26
N ILE A 14 9.15 -18.08 8.33
CA ILE A 14 9.79 -16.79 8.01
C ILE A 14 9.54 -16.38 6.56
N ILE A 15 9.61 -17.34 5.61
CA ILE A 15 9.33 -17.06 4.19
C ILE A 15 7.85 -16.68 4.00
N ALA A 16 6.93 -17.41 4.62
CA ALA A 16 5.50 -17.12 4.57
C ALA A 16 5.18 -15.73 5.16
N GLU A 17 5.82 -15.39 6.28
CA GLU A 17 5.71 -14.09 6.91
C GLU A 17 6.24 -12.95 6.03
N ALA A 18 7.40 -13.14 5.40
CA ALA A 18 7.92 -12.17 4.42
C ALA A 18 6.96 -11.98 3.24
N PHE A 19 6.38 -13.06 2.70
CA PHE A 19 5.39 -12.97 1.62
C PHE A 19 4.13 -12.24 2.06
N LEU A 20 3.67 -12.47 3.29
CA LEU A 20 2.52 -11.79 3.85
C LEU A 20 2.78 -10.28 4.04
N LEU A 21 3.94 -9.90 4.57
CA LEU A 21 4.33 -8.50 4.72
C LEU A 21 4.40 -7.79 3.35
N VAL A 22 5.05 -8.43 2.37
CA VAL A 22 5.11 -7.91 0.99
C VAL A 22 3.71 -7.76 0.41
N ALA A 23 2.85 -8.77 0.57
CA ALA A 23 1.47 -8.74 0.07
C ALA A 23 0.64 -7.60 0.66
N LEU A 24 0.82 -7.29 1.95
CA LEU A 24 -0.01 -6.31 2.65
C LEU A 24 0.48 -4.87 2.48
N PHE A 25 1.79 -4.66 2.29
CA PHE A 25 2.34 -3.32 2.34
C PHE A 25 2.91 -2.86 1.01
N TRP A 26 3.47 -3.74 0.17
CA TRP A 26 4.43 -3.32 -0.86
C TRP A 26 4.00 -3.64 -2.29
N VAL A 27 2.94 -4.39 -2.50
CA VAL A 27 2.52 -4.83 -3.85
C VAL A 27 1.18 -4.24 -4.26
N ARG A 28 0.96 -4.24 -5.57
CA ARG A 28 -0.33 -3.95 -6.19
C ARG A 28 -1.33 -5.09 -5.93
N GLU A 29 -2.61 -4.77 -6.06
CA GLU A 29 -3.75 -5.67 -5.78
C GLU A 29 -3.72 -6.95 -6.65
N ASP A 30 -3.21 -6.86 -7.89
CA ASP A 30 -3.04 -7.99 -8.81
C ASP A 30 -2.08 -9.07 -8.28
N LEU A 31 -1.03 -8.67 -7.58
CA LEU A 31 -0.02 -9.56 -6.99
C LEU A 31 -0.37 -9.96 -5.55
N GLN A 32 -1.25 -9.22 -4.88
CA GLN A 32 -1.62 -9.46 -3.50
C GLN A 32 -2.26 -10.85 -3.31
N LEU A 33 -3.26 -11.21 -4.10
CA LEU A 33 -3.95 -12.50 -3.98
C LEU A 33 -2.99 -13.69 -4.25
N PRO A 34 -2.18 -13.70 -5.32
CA PRO A 34 -1.16 -14.73 -5.52
C PRO A 34 -0.18 -14.88 -4.34
N LEU A 35 0.30 -13.78 -3.74
CA LEU A 35 1.21 -13.82 -2.60
C LEU A 35 0.54 -14.36 -1.33
N ILE A 36 -0.71 -13.99 -1.08
CA ILE A 36 -1.49 -14.54 0.05
C ILE A 36 -1.72 -16.04 -0.14
N LEU A 37 -2.06 -16.48 -1.36
CA LEU A 37 -2.20 -17.90 -1.68
C LEU A 37 -0.87 -18.65 -1.52
N ALA A 38 0.23 -18.08 -1.99
CA ALA A 38 1.56 -18.67 -1.80
C ALA A 38 1.90 -18.80 -0.30
N THR A 39 1.58 -17.79 0.50
CA THR A 39 1.72 -17.83 1.97
C THR A 39 0.92 -19.00 2.55
N ALA A 40 -0.34 -19.17 2.17
CA ALA A 40 -1.18 -20.27 2.64
C ALA A 40 -0.61 -21.64 2.25
N VAL A 41 -0.18 -21.80 0.99
CA VAL A 41 0.43 -23.04 0.47
C VAL A 41 1.72 -23.40 1.24
N ILE A 42 2.55 -22.42 1.58
CA ILE A 42 3.78 -22.63 2.36
C ILE A 42 3.47 -23.05 3.80
N LEU A 43 2.39 -22.52 4.40
CA LEU A 43 2.00 -22.81 5.79
C LEU A 43 1.30 -24.17 5.97
N ILE A 44 0.59 -24.69 4.97
CA ILE A 44 -0.11 -25.99 5.05
C ILE A 44 0.83 -27.13 5.51
N PRO A 45 2.01 -27.33 4.90
CA PRO A 45 2.99 -28.34 5.35
C PRO A 45 3.58 -28.08 6.75
N VAL A 46 3.67 -26.80 7.16
CA VAL A 46 4.16 -26.43 8.49
C VAL A 46 3.21 -26.94 9.57
N ILE A 47 1.90 -26.73 9.36
CA ILE A 47 0.82 -27.12 10.28
C ILE A 47 0.62 -28.64 10.29
N SER A 48 0.46 -29.25 9.09
CA SER A 48 0.24 -30.70 8.97
C SER A 48 1.45 -31.51 9.45
N GLY A 49 2.64 -30.92 9.34
CA GLY A 49 3.90 -31.59 9.65
C GLY A 49 4.24 -32.74 8.71
N SER A 50 3.50 -32.85 7.59
CA SER A 50 3.73 -33.78 6.51
C SER A 50 3.83 -33.00 5.20
N CYS A 51 4.81 -33.35 4.38
CA CYS A 51 5.00 -32.73 3.09
C CYS A 51 4.34 -33.62 2.02
N GLY A 52 3.04 -33.41 1.76
CA GLY A 52 2.28 -34.24 0.81
C GLY A 52 2.83 -34.23 -0.62
N LEU A 53 3.54 -33.17 -1.02
CA LEU A 53 4.19 -33.06 -2.33
C LEU A 53 5.42 -33.99 -2.47
N TYR A 54 6.16 -34.16 -1.38
CA TYR A 54 7.32 -35.07 -1.30
C TYR A 54 6.87 -36.54 -1.23
N GLU A 55 5.69 -36.78 -0.65
CA GLU A 55 5.03 -38.09 -0.62
C GLU A 55 4.57 -38.52 -2.04
N LEU A 56 4.10 -37.58 -2.86
CA LEU A 56 3.72 -37.79 -4.27
C LEU A 56 4.92 -37.98 -5.23
N LEU A 57 6.05 -37.30 -4.96
CA LEU A 57 7.27 -37.41 -5.77
C LEU A 57 8.20 -38.55 -5.30
N GLY A 58 7.82 -39.32 -4.28
CA GLY A 58 8.63 -40.40 -3.70
C GLY A 58 9.93 -39.91 -3.02
N TRP A 59 10.14 -38.60 -2.92
CA TRP A 59 11.29 -38.00 -2.28
C TRP A 59 11.00 -37.79 -0.80
N SER A 60 11.38 -38.73 0.04
CA SER A 60 11.48 -38.43 1.45
C SER A 60 12.69 -37.51 1.67
N SER A 61 12.52 -36.23 2.04
CA SER A 61 13.59 -35.45 2.69
C SER A 61 13.84 -35.95 4.12
N CYS A 62 13.81 -37.27 4.30
CA CYS A 62 14.04 -37.98 5.54
C CYS A 62 15.55 -38.20 5.72
N GLU A 63 16.31 -37.10 5.71
CA GLU A 63 17.54 -37.07 6.49
C GLU A 63 17.22 -36.25 7.73
N MET A 64 16.85 -36.96 8.79
CA MET A 64 16.88 -36.42 10.14
C MET A 64 18.34 -36.09 10.48
N ILE A 65 18.85 -34.95 10.00
CA ILE A 65 19.92 -34.28 10.73
C ILE A 65 19.27 -33.77 12.01
N LYS A 66 19.16 -34.66 13.01
CA LYS A 66 18.93 -34.33 14.41
C LYS A 66 20.16 -33.57 14.94
N ARG A 67 20.48 -32.41 14.37
CA ARG A 67 21.27 -31.43 15.10
C ARG A 67 20.35 -30.83 16.14
N LYS A 68 20.47 -31.34 17.37
CA LYS A 68 19.91 -30.70 18.56
C LYS A 68 20.67 -29.40 18.80
N ASN A 69 20.38 -28.39 17.98
CA ASN A 69 20.88 -27.04 18.15
C ASN A 69 19.73 -26.17 18.62
N ASP A 70 19.43 -26.28 19.92
CA ASP A 70 18.31 -25.57 20.54
C ASP A 70 18.52 -24.04 20.46
N GLY A 71 19.77 -23.57 20.43
CA GLY A 71 20.11 -22.16 20.19
C GLY A 71 19.68 -21.66 18.82
N LEU A 72 19.89 -22.43 17.75
CA LEU A 72 19.47 -22.05 16.39
C LEU A 72 17.94 -21.99 16.27
N LYS A 73 17.23 -22.92 16.91
CA LYS A 73 15.76 -22.91 16.94
C LYS A 73 15.23 -21.66 17.64
N THR A 74 15.78 -21.34 18.82
CA THR A 74 15.42 -20.12 19.55
C THR A 74 15.71 -18.88 18.71
N ALA A 75 16.86 -18.81 18.03
CA ALA A 75 17.21 -17.70 17.14
C ALA A 75 16.21 -17.54 15.99
N LEU A 76 15.77 -18.63 15.34
CA LEU A 76 14.77 -18.56 14.26
C LEU A 76 13.39 -18.12 14.75
N VAL A 77 12.97 -18.58 15.94
CA VAL A 77 11.71 -18.13 16.55
C VAL A 77 11.79 -16.63 16.86
N LEU A 78 12.89 -16.18 17.45
CA LEU A 78 13.12 -14.76 17.71
C LEU A 78 13.14 -13.95 16.41
N ALA A 79 13.78 -14.47 15.35
CA ALA A 79 13.82 -13.83 14.04
C ALA A 79 12.41 -13.67 13.43
N ALA A 80 11.57 -14.71 13.50
CA ALA A 80 10.18 -14.63 13.02
C ALA A 80 9.39 -13.58 13.82
N ILE A 81 9.45 -13.60 15.16
CA ILE A 81 8.76 -12.61 15.99
C ILE A 81 9.24 -11.19 15.67
N LEU A 82 10.56 -10.99 15.54
CA LEU A 82 11.13 -9.70 15.17
C LEU A 82 10.67 -9.26 13.78
N LEU A 83 10.61 -10.16 12.80
CA LEU A 83 10.13 -9.86 11.45
C LEU A 83 8.64 -9.46 11.48
N ALA A 84 7.78 -10.18 12.21
CA ALA A 84 6.37 -9.84 12.37
C ALA A 84 6.19 -8.42 12.93
N VAL A 85 6.84 -8.16 14.06
CA VAL A 85 6.63 -6.95 14.85
C VAL A 85 7.33 -5.77 14.20
N VAL A 86 8.64 -5.88 13.99
CA VAL A 86 9.45 -4.79 13.43
C VAL A 86 9.14 -4.61 11.95
N GLY A 87 9.07 -5.70 11.18
CA GLY A 87 8.76 -5.64 9.76
C GLY A 87 7.34 -5.12 9.49
N GLY A 88 6.34 -5.55 10.27
CA GLY A 88 4.98 -5.05 10.17
C GLY A 88 4.87 -3.57 10.55
N PHE A 89 5.44 -3.17 11.68
CA PHE A 89 5.42 -1.78 12.14
C PHE A 89 6.19 -0.84 11.20
N ALA A 90 7.41 -1.22 10.79
CA ALA A 90 8.22 -0.44 9.87
C ALA A 90 7.54 -0.30 8.50
N SER A 91 6.96 -1.38 7.96
CA SER A 91 6.24 -1.33 6.68
C SER A 91 5.00 -0.44 6.77
N HIS A 92 4.29 -0.45 7.89
CA HIS A 92 3.15 0.43 8.10
C HIS A 92 3.56 1.91 8.08
N ILE A 93 4.60 2.28 8.84
CA ILE A 93 5.10 3.66 8.86
C ILE A 93 5.62 4.08 7.48
N TYR A 94 6.41 3.23 6.84
CA TYR A 94 7.04 3.60 5.57
C TYR A 94 6.02 3.80 4.45
N THR A 95 5.04 2.91 4.34
CA THR A 95 3.98 3.04 3.33
C THR A 95 3.03 4.21 3.61
N LYS A 96 2.80 4.53 4.89
CA LYS A 96 2.11 5.76 5.33
C LYS A 96 2.89 7.01 4.91
N ASN A 97 4.20 7.04 5.12
CA ASN A 97 5.05 8.17 4.74
C ASN A 97 5.08 8.37 3.21
N ILE A 98 5.19 7.31 2.41
CA ILE A 98 5.08 7.43 0.95
C ILE A 98 3.75 8.06 0.54
N LEU A 99 2.65 7.63 1.16
CA LEU A 99 1.32 8.21 0.89
C LEU A 99 1.24 9.69 1.26
N LEU A 100 1.84 10.07 2.39
CA LEU A 100 1.94 11.47 2.80
C LEU A 100 2.76 12.30 1.82
N GLU A 101 3.94 11.82 1.44
CA GLU A 101 4.82 12.50 0.48
C GLU A 101 4.11 12.72 -0.86
N ASP A 102 3.45 11.69 -1.39
CA ASP A 102 2.64 11.78 -2.61
C ASP A 102 1.49 12.79 -2.48
N LEU A 103 0.82 12.85 -1.31
CA LEU A 103 -0.25 13.81 -1.05
C LEU A 103 0.27 15.24 -0.90
N GLU A 104 1.45 15.41 -0.32
CA GLU A 104 2.12 16.70 -0.20
C GLU A 104 2.54 17.24 -1.58
N GLU A 105 3.00 16.39 -2.49
CA GLU A 105 3.30 16.76 -3.88
C GLU A 105 2.04 17.23 -4.65
N VAL A 106 0.93 16.50 -4.48
CA VAL A 106 -0.38 16.94 -5.00
C VAL A 106 -0.78 18.28 -4.38
N ASN A 107 -0.59 18.45 -3.07
CA ASN A 107 -0.95 19.68 -2.36
C ASN A 107 -0.10 20.87 -2.82
N GLU A 108 1.16 20.67 -3.19
CA GLU A 108 1.98 21.69 -3.83
C GLU A 108 1.38 22.12 -5.17
N SER A 109 1.05 21.16 -6.04
CA SER A 109 0.38 21.43 -7.32
C SER A 109 -0.95 22.16 -7.12
N TYR A 110 -1.70 21.80 -6.09
CA TYR A 110 -2.93 22.48 -5.69
C TYR A 110 -2.69 23.94 -5.33
N ASN A 111 -1.68 24.22 -4.50
CA ASN A 111 -1.36 25.56 -4.06
C ASN A 111 -0.94 26.47 -5.24
N ILE A 112 -0.20 25.93 -6.21
CA ILE A 112 0.17 26.64 -7.43
C ILE A 112 -1.08 26.98 -8.27
N ALA A 113 -1.96 26.00 -8.50
CA ALA A 113 -3.21 26.23 -9.24
C ALA A 113 -4.10 27.28 -8.56
N ARG A 114 -4.23 27.19 -7.23
CA ARG A 114 -4.96 28.16 -6.42
C ARG A 114 -4.36 29.57 -6.50
N GLN A 115 -3.03 29.69 -6.40
CA GLN A 115 -2.35 30.98 -6.52
C GLN A 115 -2.53 31.59 -7.91
N SER A 116 -2.44 30.76 -8.96
CA SER A 116 -2.66 31.18 -10.35
C SER A 116 -4.08 31.72 -10.56
N LEU A 117 -5.09 31.04 -9.99
CA LEU A 117 -6.49 31.50 -10.00
C LEU A 117 -6.72 32.83 -9.29
N LEU A 118 -5.98 33.12 -8.21
CA LEU A 118 -6.06 34.37 -7.48
C LEU A 118 -5.37 35.53 -8.23
N ALA A 119 -4.30 35.24 -8.95
CA ALA A 119 -3.53 36.23 -9.68
C ALA A 119 -4.17 36.61 -11.02
N ASP A 120 -4.56 35.62 -11.82
CA ASP A 120 -5.03 35.81 -13.19
C ASP A 120 -5.95 34.67 -13.63
N GLY A 121 -7.12 34.56 -12.98
CA GLY A 121 -8.04 33.42 -13.09
C GLY A 121 -8.59 33.09 -14.48
N ILE A 122 -8.30 33.90 -15.51
CA ILE A 122 -8.60 33.58 -16.92
C ILE A 122 -7.47 32.72 -17.54
N ASN A 123 -6.22 32.93 -17.12
CA ASN A 123 -5.03 32.27 -17.66
C ASN A 123 -4.53 31.10 -16.79
N SER A 124 -5.25 30.75 -15.72
CA SER A 124 -4.86 29.68 -14.78
C SER A 124 -5.16 28.26 -15.27
N SER A 125 -5.68 28.11 -16.50
CA SER A 125 -6.08 26.81 -17.07
C SER A 125 -4.92 25.80 -17.10
N ALA A 126 -3.71 26.25 -17.46
CA ALA A 126 -2.53 25.39 -17.52
C ALA A 126 -2.15 24.81 -16.15
N GLU A 127 -2.29 25.58 -15.07
CA GLU A 127 -1.98 25.10 -13.71
C GLU A 127 -3.09 24.19 -13.17
N ILE A 128 -4.34 24.44 -13.54
CA ILE A 128 -5.45 23.53 -13.23
C ILE A 128 -5.28 22.20 -13.99
N ASP A 129 -4.83 22.24 -15.25
CA ASP A 129 -4.53 21.04 -16.04
C ASP A 129 -3.39 20.24 -15.41
N LYS A 130 -2.34 20.91 -14.92
CA LYS A 130 -1.24 20.28 -14.21
C LYS A 130 -1.71 19.61 -12.92
N LEU A 131 -2.54 20.29 -12.13
CA LEU A 131 -3.16 19.72 -10.93
C LEU A 131 -4.04 18.51 -11.26
N GLU A 132 -4.89 18.61 -12.28
CA GLU A 132 -5.75 17.51 -12.73
C GLU A 132 -4.92 16.28 -13.12
N SER A 133 -3.83 16.48 -13.87
CA SER A 133 -2.89 15.42 -14.26
C SER A 133 -2.19 14.79 -13.05
N SER A 134 -1.62 15.62 -12.17
CA SER A 134 -0.92 15.16 -10.96
C SER A 134 -1.85 14.34 -10.05
N PHE A 135 -3.07 14.82 -9.84
CA PHE A 135 -4.03 14.11 -9.00
C PHE A 135 -4.62 12.85 -9.66
N ALA A 136 -4.73 12.84 -10.99
CA ALA A 136 -5.09 11.64 -11.74
C ALA A 136 -4.00 10.56 -11.64
N GLU A 137 -2.72 10.93 -11.69
CA GLU A 137 -1.59 10.02 -11.49
C GLU A 137 -1.57 9.45 -10.06
N PHE A 138 -1.74 10.30 -9.05
CA PHE A 138 -1.93 9.89 -7.66
C PHE A 138 -3.06 8.87 -7.53
N THR A 139 -4.24 9.20 -8.06
CA THR A 139 -5.41 8.33 -7.98
C THR A 139 -5.20 7.02 -8.73
N ALA A 140 -4.55 7.05 -9.90
CA ALA A 140 -4.23 5.86 -10.68
C ALA A 140 -3.26 4.93 -9.93
N LYS A 141 -2.22 5.49 -9.29
CA LYS A 141 -1.28 4.74 -8.44
C LYS A 141 -2.05 4.01 -7.33
N TYR A 142 -2.84 4.73 -6.55
CA TYR A 142 -3.56 4.16 -5.40
C TYR A 142 -4.86 3.41 -5.75
N SER A 143 -5.27 3.41 -7.02
CA SER A 143 -6.31 2.51 -7.51
C SER A 143 -5.82 1.06 -7.54
N SER A 144 -4.54 0.83 -7.81
CA SER A 144 -3.94 -0.50 -7.95
C SER A 144 -2.98 -0.85 -6.80
N TYR A 145 -2.26 0.14 -6.27
CA TYR A 145 -1.39 -0.01 -5.10
C TYR A 145 -2.14 0.42 -3.84
N ARG A 146 -2.67 -0.55 -3.10
CA ARG A 146 -3.46 -0.30 -1.88
C ARG A 146 -2.74 -0.82 -0.64
N PRO A 147 -1.74 -0.08 -0.11
CA PRO A 147 -1.12 -0.46 1.15
C PRO A 147 -2.16 -0.47 2.28
N LEU A 148 -1.82 -1.11 3.41
CA LEU A 148 -2.77 -1.30 4.52
C LEU A 148 -3.46 0.00 4.95
N VAL A 149 -2.74 1.12 5.01
CA VAL A 149 -3.29 2.44 5.38
C VAL A 149 -4.43 2.89 4.45
N VAL A 150 -4.28 2.70 3.14
CA VAL A 150 -5.30 3.04 2.14
C VAL A 150 -6.49 2.07 2.22
N ARG A 151 -6.23 0.78 2.46
CA ARG A 151 -7.29 -0.24 2.56
C ARG A 151 -8.18 -0.05 3.79
N MET A 152 -7.60 0.43 4.88
CA MET A 152 -8.33 0.68 6.13
C MET A 152 -9.13 1.98 6.07
N ASP A 153 -8.86 2.86 5.11
CA ASP A 153 -9.63 4.07 4.88
C ASP A 153 -10.82 3.81 3.95
N GLY A 154 -11.99 3.61 4.55
CA GLY A 154 -13.25 3.41 3.82
C GLY A 154 -13.70 4.59 2.97
N ASN A 155 -13.16 5.80 3.21
CA ASN A 155 -13.55 7.01 2.49
C ASN A 155 -12.54 7.41 1.40
N PHE A 156 -11.38 6.74 1.31
CA PHE A 156 -10.30 7.12 0.40
C PHE A 156 -10.77 7.30 -1.05
N SER A 157 -11.50 6.31 -1.57
CA SER A 157 -11.97 6.34 -2.97
C SER A 157 -13.04 7.42 -3.20
N SER A 158 -13.92 7.67 -2.22
CA SER A 158 -14.92 8.74 -2.31
C SER A 158 -14.25 10.12 -2.31
N ARG A 159 -13.29 10.33 -1.39
CA ARG A 159 -12.54 11.58 -1.29
C ARG A 159 -11.76 11.89 -2.58
N ASN A 160 -11.08 10.90 -3.16
CA ASN A 160 -10.39 11.09 -4.44
C ASN A 160 -11.36 11.43 -5.58
N ALA A 161 -12.53 10.77 -5.64
CA ALA A 161 -13.54 11.08 -6.65
C ALA A 161 -14.10 12.51 -6.47
N GLU A 162 -14.32 12.94 -5.23
CA GLU A 162 -14.78 14.30 -4.91
C GLU A 162 -13.76 15.37 -5.27
N ILE A 163 -12.47 15.14 -4.97
CA ILE A 163 -11.37 16.04 -5.34
C ILE A 163 -11.27 16.16 -6.87
N LEU A 164 -11.23 15.04 -7.60
CA LEU A 164 -11.20 15.06 -9.07
C LEU A 164 -12.39 15.84 -9.63
N ALA A 165 -13.60 15.57 -9.13
CA ALA A 165 -14.79 16.26 -9.60
C ALA A 165 -14.74 17.77 -9.28
N ALA A 166 -14.18 18.17 -8.14
CA ALA A 166 -13.99 19.56 -7.77
C ALA A 166 -12.98 20.28 -8.69
N ILE A 167 -11.85 19.63 -9.02
CA ILE A 167 -10.86 20.13 -9.96
C ILE A 167 -11.48 20.29 -11.37
N SER A 168 -12.16 19.27 -11.88
CA SER A 168 -12.74 19.32 -13.22
C SER A 168 -13.86 20.36 -13.34
N ARG A 169 -14.70 20.52 -12.30
CA ARG A 169 -15.70 21.60 -12.30
C ARG A 169 -15.01 22.98 -12.23
N SER A 170 -13.94 23.12 -11.45
CA SER A 170 -13.19 24.37 -11.32
C SER A 170 -12.62 24.82 -12.66
N LYS A 171 -12.03 23.87 -13.41
CA LYS A 171 -11.59 24.06 -14.79
C LYS A 171 -12.70 24.54 -15.71
N GLN A 172 -13.86 23.86 -15.67
CA GLN A 172 -15.01 24.22 -16.50
C GLN A 172 -15.52 25.65 -16.21
N ALA A 173 -15.59 26.04 -14.94
CA ALA A 173 -15.97 27.40 -14.56
C ALA A 173 -14.96 28.45 -15.06
N GLY A 174 -13.66 28.16 -14.97
CA GLY A 174 -12.61 29.02 -15.52
C GLY A 174 -12.73 29.21 -17.04
N MET A 175 -12.99 28.13 -17.78
CA MET A 175 -13.24 28.20 -19.24
C MET A 175 -14.47 29.03 -19.62
N GLN A 176 -15.44 29.16 -18.72
CA GLN A 176 -16.65 29.97 -18.91
C GLN A 176 -16.46 31.42 -18.47
N GLY A 177 -15.28 31.79 -17.95
CA GLY A 177 -14.99 33.11 -17.41
C GLY A 177 -15.57 33.37 -16.01
N ASP A 178 -16.08 32.34 -15.32
CA ASP A 178 -16.58 32.43 -13.95
C ASP A 178 -15.47 32.10 -12.94
N ALA A 179 -14.56 33.04 -12.78
CA ALA A 179 -13.45 32.93 -11.82
C ALA A 179 -13.92 32.71 -10.36
N PRO A 180 -14.97 33.40 -9.85
CA PRO A 180 -15.46 33.15 -8.49
C PRO A 180 -15.97 31.73 -8.26
N SER A 181 -16.66 31.12 -9.24
CA SER A 181 -17.07 29.71 -9.13
C SER A 181 -15.89 28.77 -9.27
N SER A 182 -14.93 29.06 -10.16
CA SER A 182 -13.71 28.27 -10.33
C SER A 182 -12.92 28.18 -9.02
N GLN A 183 -12.73 29.32 -8.34
CA GLN A 183 -12.05 29.40 -7.05
C GLN A 183 -12.78 28.60 -5.96
N ARG A 184 -14.08 28.85 -5.75
CA ARG A 184 -14.87 28.15 -4.71
C ARG A 184 -14.86 26.64 -4.86
N GLN A 185 -14.89 26.14 -6.09
CA GLN A 185 -14.87 24.70 -6.32
C GLN A 185 -13.50 24.11 -6.03
N LEU A 186 -12.42 24.83 -6.34
CA LEU A 186 -11.07 24.40 -6.01
C LEU A 186 -10.82 24.43 -4.50
N GLU A 187 -11.39 25.39 -3.76
CA GLU A 187 -11.31 25.40 -2.28
C GLU A 187 -11.83 24.10 -1.66
N GLY A 188 -12.96 23.57 -2.15
CA GLY A 188 -13.49 22.29 -1.70
C GLY A 188 -12.53 21.11 -1.92
N ALA A 189 -11.75 21.10 -3.01
CA ALA A 189 -10.70 20.11 -3.22
C ALA A 189 -9.58 20.23 -2.17
N GLY A 190 -9.15 21.47 -1.89
CA GLY A 190 -8.10 21.75 -0.92
C GLY A 190 -8.45 21.36 0.52
N ASP A 191 -9.72 21.55 0.90
CA ASP A 191 -10.22 21.13 2.22
C ASP A 191 -10.11 19.62 2.40
N ILE A 192 -10.47 18.85 1.36
CA ILE A 192 -10.39 17.38 1.40
C ILE A 192 -8.93 16.92 1.40
N ILE A 193 -8.07 17.50 0.56
CA ILE A 193 -6.62 17.18 0.54
C ILE A 193 -6.00 17.45 1.91
N SER A 194 -6.30 18.60 2.52
CA SER A 194 -5.81 18.98 3.84
C SER A 194 -6.33 18.07 4.95
N ALA A 195 -7.58 17.59 4.83
CA ALA A 195 -8.12 16.58 5.75
C ALA A 195 -7.40 15.24 5.59
N MET A 196 -7.16 14.79 4.36
CA MET A 196 -6.41 13.55 4.09
C MET A 196 -4.99 13.61 4.66
N ILE A 197 -4.25 14.69 4.43
CA ILE A 197 -2.90 14.86 5.00
C ILE A 197 -2.93 14.75 6.53
N ARG A 198 -3.89 15.42 7.18
CA ARG A 198 -4.03 15.38 8.65
C ARG A 198 -4.37 14.00 9.18
N ASP A 199 -5.24 13.26 8.49
CA ASP A 199 -5.63 11.90 8.87
C ASP A 199 -4.45 10.92 8.75
N TYR A 200 -3.52 11.19 7.85
CA TYR A 200 -2.34 10.37 7.62
C TYR A 200 -1.07 10.91 8.27
N GLN A 201 -1.09 11.97 9.09
CA GLN A 201 0.05 12.34 9.95
C GLN A 201 0.12 11.42 11.17
#